data_AF-A0A1Q9SH47-F1
#
_entry.id   AF-A0A1Q9SH47-F1
#
_cell.length_a   1.000
_cell.length_b   1.000
_cell.length_c   1.000
_cell.angle_alpha   90.00
_cell.angle_beta   90.00
_cell.angle_gamma   90.00
#
_symmetry.space_group_name_H-M   'P 1'
#
loop_
_entity.id
_entity.type
_entity.pdbx_description
1 polymer ?
#
loop_
_entity_poly.entity_id
_entity_poly.type
_entity_poly.pdbx_seq_one_letter_code
_entity_poly.pdbx_strand_id
1 'polypeptide(L)'
;MRRSPAAALAATALASVALTGCGLTTDSIAARIPAGGATFDDALGLREAVIDAGVECPGEQQLRGTQGGTGSTVLPCDYNLLLAVADGEQMTQQLRDNLQAIPGIHYLHAGNWVVASDDRGQLERVQEELGGEISSTDS
;
A
#
# COMPACT_ATOMS: atom_id res chain seq x y z
N MET A 1 -4.06 66.26 -2.38
CA MET A 1 -5.30 66.23 -3.18
C MET A 1 -4.97 66.15 -4.67
N ARG A 2 -5.48 65.11 -5.36
CA ARG A 2 -5.79 64.93 -6.80
C ARG A 2 -5.66 63.42 -7.09
N ARG A 3 -6.73 62.65 -6.92
CA ARG A 3 -7.86 62.33 -7.84
C ARG A 3 -7.53 61.13 -8.76
N SER A 4 -8.39 60.11 -8.58
CA SER A 4 -8.67 58.82 -9.26
C SER A 4 -8.71 58.89 -10.81
N PRO A 5 -9.07 57.83 -11.59
CA PRO A 5 -9.59 56.47 -11.27
C PRO A 5 -9.06 55.33 -12.18
N ALA A 6 -9.51 54.08 -11.95
CA ALA A 6 -10.15 53.19 -12.93
C ALA A 6 -9.98 51.70 -12.57
N ALA A 7 -11.10 51.00 -12.62
CA ALA A 7 -11.27 49.57 -12.40
C ALA A 7 -10.67 48.73 -13.53
N ALA A 8 -10.22 47.52 -13.20
CA ALA A 8 -10.20 46.39 -14.13
C ALA A 8 -10.33 45.08 -13.34
N LEU A 9 -11.55 44.54 -13.33
CA LEU A 9 -11.82 43.15 -12.97
C LEU A 9 -11.21 42.26 -14.05
N ALA A 10 -10.11 41.57 -13.74
CA ALA A 10 -9.55 40.55 -14.63
C ALA A 10 -10.08 39.18 -14.22
N ALA A 11 -11.18 38.77 -14.85
CA ALA A 11 -11.64 37.39 -14.85
C ALA A 11 -10.54 36.50 -15.46
N THR A 12 -9.88 35.68 -14.64
CA THR A 12 -8.90 34.72 -15.13
C THR A 12 -9.64 33.47 -15.58
N ALA A 13 -9.57 33.25 -16.90
CA ALA A 13 -10.20 32.17 -17.62
C ALA A 13 -9.80 30.79 -17.09
N LEU A 14 -10.78 29.89 -17.07
CA LEU A 14 -10.65 28.46 -16.84
C LEU A 14 -9.66 27.87 -17.85
N ALA A 15 -8.49 27.46 -17.38
CA ALA A 15 -7.60 26.59 -18.14
C ALA A 15 -8.21 25.18 -18.15
N SER A 16 -8.95 24.88 -19.21
CA SER A 16 -9.35 23.53 -19.57
C SER A 16 -8.09 22.70 -19.84
N VAL A 17 -7.66 21.93 -18.83
CA VAL A 17 -6.66 20.89 -19.00
C VAL A 17 -7.31 19.76 -19.79
N ALA A 18 -7.10 19.76 -21.09
CA ALA A 18 -7.28 18.57 -21.91
C ALA A 18 -6.22 17.55 -21.48
N LEU A 19 -6.57 16.65 -20.56
CA LEU A 19 -5.81 15.40 -20.37
C LEU A 19 -6.06 14.51 -21.59
N THR A 20 -5.38 14.81 -22.68
CA THR A 20 -5.05 13.79 -23.69
C THR A 20 -4.26 12.70 -23.02
N GLY A 21 -4.76 11.47 -23.12
CA GLY A 21 -4.29 10.30 -22.40
C GLY A 21 -2.78 10.09 -22.48
N CYS A 22 -2.14 10.08 -21.32
CA CYS A 22 -0.96 9.28 -21.10
C CYS A 22 -1.46 7.99 -20.46
N GLY A 23 -1.46 6.90 -21.23
CA GLY A 23 -1.50 5.57 -20.64
C GLY A 23 -0.35 5.48 -19.64
N LEU A 24 -0.69 5.29 -18.37
CA LEU A 24 0.29 4.96 -17.34
C LEU A 24 0.87 3.60 -17.73
N THR A 25 2.01 3.63 -18.42
CA THR A 25 2.82 2.43 -18.61
C THR A 25 3.39 2.06 -17.24
N THR A 26 3.43 0.77 -16.93
CA THR A 26 3.87 0.18 -15.65
C THR A 26 5.22 0.74 -15.16
N ASP A 27 6.10 1.12 -16.09
CA ASP A 27 7.36 1.85 -15.83
C ASP A 27 7.18 3.15 -15.01
N SER A 28 6.09 3.89 -15.25
CA SER A 28 5.81 5.16 -14.56
C SER A 28 5.34 4.97 -13.11
N ILE A 29 4.81 3.79 -12.79
CA ILE A 29 4.34 3.42 -11.45
C ILE A 29 5.54 2.98 -10.61
N ALA A 30 6.40 2.12 -11.16
CA ALA A 30 7.64 1.67 -10.52
C ALA A 30 8.58 2.83 -10.15
N ALA A 31 8.63 3.90 -10.96
CA ALA A 31 9.46 5.08 -10.68
C ALA A 31 8.95 5.97 -9.53
N ARG A 32 7.69 5.80 -9.08
CA ARG A 32 7.10 6.53 -7.94
C ARG A 32 7.17 5.76 -6.63
N ILE A 33 7.43 4.46 -6.68
CA ILE A 33 7.59 3.64 -5.50
C ILE A 33 9.01 3.90 -4.96
N PRO A 34 9.18 4.32 -3.70
CA PRO A 34 10.51 4.49 -3.11
C PRO A 34 11.34 3.24 -3.32
N ALA A 35 12.68 3.37 -3.41
CA ALA A 35 13.58 2.21 -3.54
C ALA A 35 13.44 1.17 -2.40
N GLY A 36 12.70 1.50 -1.33
CA GLY A 36 12.30 0.59 -0.24
C GLY A 36 10.84 0.13 -0.27
N GLY A 37 10.05 0.42 -1.31
CA GLY A 37 8.61 0.16 -1.34
C GLY A 37 7.75 1.26 -0.71
N ALA A 38 6.43 1.14 -0.85
CA ALA A 38 5.49 1.93 -0.05
C ALA A 38 5.65 1.57 1.44
N THR A 39 5.30 2.50 2.34
CA THR A 39 5.26 2.26 3.78
C THR A 39 3.91 2.71 4.33
N PHE A 40 3.45 2.03 5.38
CA PHE A 40 2.16 2.32 6.01
C PHE A 40 2.35 2.60 7.50
N ASP A 41 1.52 3.47 8.07
CA ASP A 41 1.51 3.74 9.51
C ASP A 41 0.88 2.59 10.31
N ASP A 42 -0.12 1.91 9.74
CA ASP A 42 -0.79 0.76 10.34
C ASP A 42 -1.48 -0.14 9.30
N ALA A 43 -2.02 -1.27 9.76
CA ALA A 43 -2.65 -2.28 8.92
C ALA A 43 -4.01 -1.81 8.32
N LEU A 44 -4.64 -0.77 8.88
CA LEU A 44 -5.84 -0.17 8.29
C LEU A 44 -5.47 0.67 7.06
N GLY A 45 -4.38 1.44 7.13
CA GLY A 45 -3.84 2.15 5.96
C GLY A 45 -3.42 1.20 4.84
N LEU A 46 -2.80 0.06 5.19
CA LEU A 46 -2.49 -1.00 4.24
C LEU A 46 -3.76 -1.62 3.63
N ARG A 47 -4.81 -1.83 4.43
CA ARG A 47 -6.10 -2.34 3.95
C ARG A 47 -6.70 -1.45 2.85
N GLU A 48 -6.71 -0.14 3.05
CA GLU A 48 -7.26 0.79 2.05
C GLU A 48 -6.51 0.65 0.71
N ALA A 49 -5.19 0.56 0.74
CA ALA A 49 -4.37 0.37 -0.45
C ALA A 49 -4.62 -1.00 -1.14
N VAL A 50 -4.85 -2.06 -0.37
CA VAL A 50 -5.20 -3.39 -0.91
C VAL A 50 -6.59 -3.40 -1.56
N ILE A 51 -7.56 -2.67 -0.98
CA ILE A 51 -8.90 -2.50 -1.55
C ILE A 51 -8.84 -1.69 -2.85
N ASP A 52 -8.05 -0.63 -2.88
CA ASP A 52 -7.82 0.17 -4.08
C ASP A 52 -7.15 -0.66 -5.21
N ALA A 53 -6.32 -1.64 -4.85
CA ALA A 53 -5.78 -2.64 -5.77
C ALA A 53 -6.79 -3.71 -6.23
N GLY A 54 -8.05 -3.60 -5.81
CA GLY A 54 -9.15 -4.48 -6.22
C GLY A 54 -9.19 -5.82 -5.49
N VAL A 55 -8.56 -5.94 -4.32
CA VAL A 55 -8.65 -7.11 -3.45
C VAL A 55 -9.59 -6.81 -2.29
N GLU A 56 -10.59 -7.67 -2.09
CA GLU A 56 -11.56 -7.48 -1.02
C GLU A 56 -10.93 -7.75 0.35
N CYS A 57 -11.12 -6.82 1.28
CA CYS A 57 -10.69 -6.98 2.67
C CYS A 57 -11.82 -6.55 3.63
N PRO A 58 -12.75 -7.47 3.98
CA PRO A 58 -13.88 -7.16 4.84
C PRO A 58 -13.49 -7.02 6.31
N GLY A 59 -12.31 -7.51 6.71
CA GLY A 59 -11.76 -7.31 8.05
C GLY A 59 -11.59 -5.83 8.39
N GLU A 60 -12.06 -5.43 9.57
CA GLU A 60 -11.94 -4.05 10.07
C GLU A 60 -11.22 -3.99 11.42
N GLN A 61 -11.02 -5.15 12.06
CA GLN A 61 -10.50 -5.23 13.41
C GLN A 61 -8.99 -5.46 13.37
N GLN A 62 -8.24 -4.36 13.46
CA GLN A 62 -6.80 -4.40 13.63
C GLN A 62 -6.43 -4.93 15.03
N LEU A 63 -5.53 -5.91 15.06
CA LEU A 63 -4.89 -6.43 16.24
C LEU A 63 -3.51 -5.79 16.39
N ARG A 64 -3.22 -5.27 17.58
CA ARG A 64 -1.88 -4.74 17.88
C ARG A 64 -1.03 -5.85 18.49
N GLY A 65 0.05 -6.22 17.81
CA GLY A 65 1.08 -7.10 18.37
C GLY A 65 1.81 -6.36 19.47
N THR A 66 1.51 -6.65 20.74
CA THR A 66 2.23 -6.09 21.90
C THR A 66 3.09 -7.15 22.60
N GLN A 67 2.93 -8.43 22.28
CA GLN A 67 3.77 -9.50 22.81
C GLN A 67 5.19 -9.39 22.23
N GLY A 68 6.13 -8.97 23.07
CA GLY A 68 7.55 -8.83 22.72
C GLY A 68 8.07 -7.39 22.66
N GLY A 69 7.22 -6.36 22.85
CA GLY A 69 7.64 -4.95 22.73
C GLY A 69 7.82 -4.49 21.29
N THR A 70 7.32 -5.27 20.35
CA THR A 70 7.54 -5.15 18.93
C THR A 70 6.33 -4.53 18.26
N GLY A 71 6.34 -3.21 18.12
CA GLY A 71 5.25 -2.46 17.51
C GLY A 71 4.93 -2.98 16.10
N SER A 72 3.82 -3.69 16.00
CA SER A 72 3.28 -4.22 14.76
C SER A 72 1.77 -4.25 14.86
N THR A 73 1.13 -4.09 13.72
CA THR A 73 -0.31 -4.17 13.57
C THR A 73 -0.62 -5.25 12.54
N VAL A 74 -1.63 -6.05 12.84
CA VAL A 74 -2.07 -7.17 11.99
C VAL A 74 -3.57 -7.03 11.79
N LEU A 75 -4.03 -7.20 10.58
CA LEU A 75 -5.44 -7.16 10.23
C LEU A 75 -5.75 -8.40 9.38
N PRO A 76 -6.47 -9.40 9.93
CA PRO A 76 -7.02 -10.48 9.13
C PRO A 76 -8.21 -9.95 8.33
N CYS A 77 -8.08 -9.94 7.00
CA CYS A 77 -9.14 -9.53 6.09
C CYS A 77 -10.25 -10.58 6.03
N ASP A 78 -9.86 -11.83 5.86
CA ASP A 78 -10.70 -13.02 5.87
C ASP A 78 -9.88 -14.24 6.33
N TYR A 79 -10.31 -15.46 6.01
CA TYR A 79 -9.56 -16.68 6.35
C TYR A 79 -8.27 -16.86 5.54
N ASN A 80 -8.15 -16.17 4.42
CA ASN A 80 -7.19 -16.43 3.35
C ASN A 80 -6.28 -15.22 3.08
N LEU A 81 -6.53 -14.07 3.70
CA LEU A 81 -5.79 -12.84 3.49
C LEU A 81 -5.50 -12.17 4.84
N LEU A 82 -4.21 -11.96 5.09
CA LEU A 82 -3.70 -11.32 6.30
C LEU A 82 -2.79 -10.16 5.93
N LEU A 83 -3.06 -9.01 6.52
CA LEU A 83 -2.28 -7.79 6.36
C LEU A 83 -1.48 -7.54 7.62
N ALA A 84 -0.23 -7.12 7.46
CA ALA A 84 0.57 -6.73 8.61
C ALA A 84 1.52 -5.58 8.29
N VAL A 85 1.67 -4.70 9.26
CA VAL A 85 2.56 -3.53 9.22
C VAL A 85 3.40 -3.51 10.47
N ALA A 86 4.70 -3.31 10.29
CA ALA A 86 5.72 -3.36 11.32
C ALA A 86 6.32 -1.95 11.53
N ASP A 87 6.70 -1.62 12.76
CA ASP A 87 7.34 -0.32 13.07
C ASP A 87 8.82 -0.27 12.63
N GLY A 88 9.35 -1.30 11.97
CA GLY A 88 10.72 -1.32 11.46
C GLY A 88 11.12 -2.58 10.67
N GLU A 89 12.27 -2.50 10.01
CA GLU A 89 12.77 -3.57 9.11
C GLU A 89 13.04 -4.89 9.85
N GLN A 90 13.62 -4.85 11.04
CA GLN A 90 13.87 -6.05 11.86
C GLN A 90 12.55 -6.78 12.17
N MET A 91 11.48 -6.02 12.39
CA MET A 91 10.17 -6.58 12.67
C MET A 91 9.52 -7.19 11.44
N THR A 92 9.72 -6.54 10.30
CA THR A 92 9.29 -7.06 9.01
C THR A 92 10.00 -8.37 8.69
N GLN A 93 11.30 -8.49 9.00
CA GLN A 93 12.03 -9.77 8.87
C GLN A 93 11.42 -10.85 9.75
N GLN A 94 11.19 -10.57 11.03
CA GLN A 94 10.61 -11.54 11.95
C GLN A 94 9.20 -12.00 11.51
N LEU A 95 8.39 -11.10 10.95
CA LEU A 95 7.11 -11.45 10.36
C LEU A 95 7.28 -12.40 9.17
N ARG A 96 8.22 -12.12 8.28
CA ARG A 96 8.52 -13.00 7.13
C ARG A 96 9.01 -14.37 7.60
N ASP A 97 9.91 -14.44 8.58
CA ASP A 97 10.41 -15.70 9.13
C ASP A 97 9.27 -16.56 9.72
N ASN A 98 8.31 -15.92 10.41
CA ASN A 98 7.13 -16.60 10.94
C ASN A 98 6.22 -17.12 9.81
N LEU A 99 6.04 -16.34 8.73
CA LEU A 99 5.26 -16.76 7.57
C LEU A 99 5.94 -17.91 6.82
N GLN A 100 7.27 -17.91 6.73
CA GLN A 100 8.05 -19.00 6.14
C GLN A 100 7.83 -20.36 6.84
N ALA A 101 7.46 -20.34 8.12
CA ALA A 101 7.14 -21.56 8.84
C ALA A 101 5.76 -22.15 8.51
N ILE A 102 4.92 -21.44 7.73
CA ILE A 102 3.57 -21.86 7.34
C ILE A 102 3.64 -22.48 5.94
N PRO A 103 3.40 -23.79 5.77
CA PRO A 103 3.47 -24.44 4.46
C PRO A 103 2.35 -23.98 3.51
N GLY A 104 2.67 -23.76 2.24
CA GLY A 104 1.70 -23.42 1.19
C GLY A 104 1.14 -22.01 1.27
N ILE A 105 1.79 -21.10 2.00
CA ILE A 105 1.41 -19.68 2.03
C ILE A 105 2.29 -18.89 1.05
N HIS A 106 1.67 -17.90 0.40
CA HIS A 106 2.37 -16.90 -0.37
C HIS A 106 2.33 -15.59 0.42
N TYR A 107 3.38 -14.78 0.29
CA TYR A 107 3.36 -13.45 0.91
C TYR A 107 4.09 -12.43 0.04
N LEU A 108 3.45 -11.28 -0.14
CA LEU A 108 3.99 -10.08 -0.77
C LEU A 108 4.56 -9.19 0.34
N HIS A 109 5.76 -8.65 0.13
CA HIS A 109 6.34 -7.70 1.07
C HIS A 109 7.06 -6.54 0.38
N ALA A 110 7.00 -5.38 1.00
CA ALA A 110 7.84 -4.22 0.70
C ALA A 110 7.93 -3.33 1.94
N GLY A 111 8.99 -2.53 2.05
CA GLY A 111 9.17 -1.58 3.15
C GLY A 111 8.92 -2.21 4.52
N ASN A 112 7.87 -1.72 5.19
CA ASN A 112 7.49 -2.13 6.53
C ASN A 112 6.22 -3.01 6.59
N TRP A 113 5.76 -3.56 5.46
CA TRP A 113 4.51 -4.29 5.38
C TRP A 113 4.63 -5.65 4.71
N VAL A 114 3.66 -6.50 5.02
CA VAL A 114 3.47 -7.83 4.43
C VAL A 114 1.98 -8.08 4.19
N VAL A 115 1.67 -8.67 3.04
CA VAL A 115 0.34 -9.23 2.71
C VAL A 115 0.53 -10.72 2.47
N ALA A 116 -0.09 -11.56 3.28
CA ALA A 116 -0.01 -13.01 3.16
C ALA A 116 -1.35 -13.58 2.68
N SER A 117 -1.29 -14.50 1.72
CA SER A 117 -2.47 -15.20 1.21
C SER A 117 -2.13 -16.59 0.65
N ASP A 118 -3.12 -17.49 0.64
CA ASP A 118 -3.05 -18.75 -0.11
C ASP A 118 -3.37 -18.56 -1.61
N ASP A 119 -3.96 -17.42 -2.00
CA ASP A 119 -4.24 -17.05 -3.38
C ASP A 119 -3.15 -16.12 -3.93
N ARG A 120 -2.20 -16.70 -4.66
CA ARG A 120 -1.14 -15.94 -5.33
C ARG A 120 -1.67 -14.86 -6.28
N GLY A 121 -2.81 -15.08 -6.94
CA GLY A 121 -3.38 -14.11 -7.88
C GLY A 121 -3.93 -12.85 -7.20
N GLN A 122 -4.29 -12.93 -5.91
CA GLN A 122 -4.56 -11.73 -5.12
C GLN A 122 -3.28 -10.93 -4.86
N LEU A 123 -2.19 -11.61 -4.51
CA LEU A 123 -0.91 -10.95 -4.25
C LEU A 123 -0.32 -10.29 -5.48
N GLU A 124 -0.49 -10.89 -6.66
CA GLU A 124 -0.03 -10.31 -7.94
C GLU A 124 -0.76 -8.99 -8.25
N ARG A 125 -2.07 -8.90 -7.99
CA ARG A 125 -2.82 -7.64 -8.13
C ARG A 125 -2.32 -6.56 -7.17
N VAL A 126 -2.07 -6.92 -5.91
CA VAL A 126 -1.51 -5.97 -4.94
C VAL A 126 -0.09 -5.55 -5.33
N GLN A 127 0.70 -6.48 -5.88
CA GLN A 127 2.06 -6.20 -6.35
C GLN A 127 2.10 -5.24 -7.54
N GLU A 128 1.17 -5.35 -8.49
CA GLU A 128 1.09 -4.45 -9.64
C GLU A 128 0.87 -2.98 -9.21
N GLU A 129 0.09 -2.77 -8.15
CA GLU A 129 -0.25 -1.44 -7.65
C GLU A 129 0.73 -0.90 -6.60
N LEU A 130 1.14 -1.72 -5.64
CA LEU A 130 1.96 -1.31 -4.49
C LEU A 130 3.45 -1.67 -4.64
N GLY A 131 3.80 -2.46 -5.65
CA GLY A 131 5.12 -3.05 -5.82
C GLY A 131 5.42 -4.13 -4.79
N GLY A 132 6.71 -4.41 -4.60
CA GLY A 132 7.19 -5.41 -3.65
C GLY A 132 7.54 -6.75 -4.29
N GLU A 133 7.92 -7.70 -3.45
CA GLU A 133 8.36 -9.03 -3.85
C GLU A 133 7.44 -10.10 -3.26
N ILE A 134 6.99 -11.03 -4.12
CA ILE A 134 6.21 -12.20 -3.69
C ILE A 134 7.16 -13.34 -3.40
N SER A 135 7.12 -13.81 -2.17
CA SER A 135 7.74 -15.05 -1.71
C SER A 135 6.69 -16.13 -1.52
N SER A 136 7.10 -17.39 -1.53
CA SER A 136 6.21 -18.55 -1.36
C SER A 136 6.93 -19.59 -0.52
N THR A 137 6.19 -20.30 0.31
CA THR A 137 6.77 -21.31 1.23
C THR A 137 6.75 -22.73 0.65
N ASP A 138 6.47 -22.86 -0.65
CA ASP A 138 6.50 -24.13 -1.35
C ASP A 138 7.87 -24.82 -1.21
N SER A 139 7.81 -26.07 -0.75
CA SER A 139 8.91 -27.06 -0.79
C SER A 139 8.66 -28.06 -1.91
#